data_AF-A0A381Z957-F1
#
_entry.id   AF-A0A381Z957-F1
#
_cell.length_a   1.000
_cell.length_b   1.000
_cell.length_c   1.000
_cell.angle_alpha   90.00
_cell.angle_beta   90.00
_cell.angle_gamma   90.00
#
_symmetry.space_group_name_H-M   'P 1'
#
loop_
_entity.id
_entity.type
_entity.pdbx_description
1 polymer ?
#
loop_
_entity_poly.entity_id
_entity_poly.type
_entity_poly.pdbx_seq_one_letter_code
_entity_poly.pdbx_strand_id
1 'polypeptide(L)'
;MRIYLLILLTLFLAACTLKPVETVYHEDKDLTRFTTKPFTTVKKYKEIELVAEKECPGKVICSEKEIKLIVKHSDRFAFLKGKDLQIETEKGQIDLNQRDYSNSYDINKLAKDGTDGVLNEKYLIWVSESDFLKAAHAEQAEMKIGDYSFKLPVEGRTNWQILLDKGRLLEIMDEEQQREYGQFPHASKEKKELDLREKRMVSEAAESTWKLIQDSSNPEDFRYFLEQFPDSPYAIPAKLKLKQLEGEEQ
;
A
#
# COMPACT_ATOMS: atom_id res chain seq x y z
N MET A 1 -5.89 35.59 51.73
CA MET A 1 -5.59 34.96 50.43
C MET A 1 -6.08 33.52 50.48
N ARG A 2 -7.25 33.25 49.87
CA ARG A 2 -7.85 31.91 49.76
C ARG A 2 -7.61 31.40 48.34
N ILE A 3 -6.86 30.32 48.21
CA ILE A 3 -6.56 29.66 46.94
C ILE A 3 -7.74 28.74 46.64
N TYR A 4 -8.51 29.05 45.60
CA TYR A 4 -9.47 28.13 45.00
C TYR A 4 -8.87 27.59 43.71
N LEU A 5 -8.41 26.35 43.80
CA LEU A 5 -7.99 25.51 42.69
C LEU A 5 -9.27 24.98 42.01
N LEU A 6 -9.63 25.50 40.84
CA LEU A 6 -10.68 24.96 39.98
C LEU A 6 -10.02 24.45 38.70
N ILE A 7 -9.50 23.23 38.77
CA ILE A 7 -9.14 22.43 37.59
C ILE A 7 -10.40 21.68 37.20
N LEU A 8 -11.14 22.23 36.24
CA LEU A 8 -12.25 21.53 35.58
C LEU A 8 -11.64 20.63 34.51
N LEU A 9 -11.26 19.41 34.89
CA LEU A 9 -10.77 18.38 33.95
C LEU A 9 -11.98 17.68 33.34
N THR A 10 -12.40 18.12 32.15
CA THR A 10 -13.39 17.42 31.33
C THR A 10 -12.74 16.17 30.75
N LEU A 11 -12.82 15.07 31.49
CA LEU A 11 -12.55 13.71 31.01
C LEU A 11 -13.65 13.29 30.03
N PHE A 12 -13.49 13.64 28.74
CA PHE A 12 -14.17 12.93 27.66
C PHE A 12 -13.48 11.57 27.50
N LEU A 13 -13.94 10.56 28.27
CA LEU A 13 -13.70 9.16 27.95
C LEU A 13 -14.66 8.74 26.84
N ALA A 14 -14.42 9.22 25.61
CA ALA A 14 -14.87 8.47 24.45
C ALA A 14 -14.03 7.20 24.43
N ALA A 15 -14.67 6.04 24.56
CA ALA A 15 -14.02 4.77 24.29
C ALA A 15 -13.55 4.77 22.83
N CYS A 16 -12.30 5.19 22.58
CA CYS A 16 -11.67 5.07 21.27
C CYS A 16 -11.49 3.59 20.97
N THR A 17 -12.51 2.95 20.42
CA THR A 17 -12.35 1.68 19.73
C THR A 17 -11.38 1.95 18.58
N LEU A 18 -10.16 1.41 18.68
CA LEU A 18 -9.15 1.54 17.63
C LEU A 18 -9.78 1.18 16.27
N LYS A 19 -9.70 2.10 15.31
CA LYS A 19 -10.23 1.89 13.94
C LYS A 19 -9.60 0.62 13.35
N PRO A 20 -10.33 -0.14 12.49
CA PRO A 20 -9.79 -1.32 11.83
C PRO A 20 -8.51 -1.05 11.03
N VAL A 21 -8.42 0.15 10.44
CA VAL A 21 -7.22 0.68 9.79
C VAL A 21 -7.03 2.14 10.22
N GLU A 22 -5.85 2.46 10.70
CA GLU A 22 -5.42 3.82 11.03
C GLU A 22 -4.86 4.50 9.78
N THR A 23 -5.20 5.77 9.57
CA THR A 23 -4.70 6.58 8.46
C THR A 23 -3.90 7.75 9.01
N VAL A 24 -2.61 7.81 8.68
CA VAL A 24 -1.69 8.86 9.13
C VAL A 24 -1.00 9.48 7.94
N TYR A 25 -1.10 10.80 7.81
CA TYR A 25 -0.35 11.57 6.81
C TYR A 25 0.97 12.07 7.41
N HIS A 26 2.07 11.80 6.72
CA HIS A 26 3.42 12.26 7.07
C HIS A 26 3.81 13.40 6.14
N GLU A 27 3.64 14.64 6.60
CA GLU A 27 3.84 15.85 5.79
C GLU A 27 5.29 16.00 5.29
N ASP A 28 6.26 15.58 6.11
CA ASP A 28 7.69 15.62 5.81
C ASP A 28 8.08 14.73 4.63
N LYS A 29 7.34 13.64 4.43
CA LYS A 29 7.57 12.66 3.36
C LYS A 29 6.56 12.77 2.22
N ASP A 30 5.55 13.63 2.36
CA ASP A 30 4.41 13.72 1.45
C ASP A 30 3.84 12.33 1.15
N LEU A 31 3.47 11.61 2.23
CA LEU A 31 3.08 10.20 2.20
C LEU A 31 1.99 9.92 3.23
N THR A 32 0.95 9.19 2.83
CA THR A 32 -0.01 8.60 3.75
C THR A 32 0.33 7.14 4.04
N ARG A 33 0.36 6.79 5.33
CA ARG A 33 0.44 5.40 5.80
C ARG A 33 -0.93 4.94 6.31
N PHE A 34 -1.35 3.78 5.83
CA PHE A 34 -2.50 3.04 6.31
C PHE A 34 -2.00 1.83 7.10
N THR A 35 -2.37 1.70 8.37
CA THR A 35 -1.90 0.63 9.26
C THR A 35 -3.07 -0.15 9.82
N THR A 36 -3.12 -1.45 9.60
CA THR A 36 -4.21 -2.27 10.14
C THR A 36 -4.08 -2.45 11.64
N LYS A 37 -5.21 -2.53 12.34
CA LYS A 37 -5.22 -2.97 13.73
C LYS A 37 -4.55 -4.35 13.84
N PRO A 38 -3.56 -4.52 14.76
CA PRO A 38 -2.88 -5.79 14.94
C PRO A 38 -3.87 -6.88 15.34
N PHE A 39 -3.58 -8.11 14.90
CA PHE A 39 -4.21 -9.30 15.47
C PHE A 39 -3.15 -10.35 15.75
N THR A 40 -3.48 -11.25 16.67
CA THR A 40 -2.56 -12.30 17.11
C THR A 40 -3.11 -13.68 16.74
N THR A 41 -2.19 -14.60 16.46
CA THR A 41 -2.48 -16.01 16.28
C THR A 41 -1.58 -16.84 17.16
N VAL A 42 -2.11 -17.93 17.71
CA VAL A 42 -1.44 -18.75 18.71
C VAL A 42 -1.40 -20.20 18.27
N LYS A 43 -0.23 -20.82 18.38
CA LYS A 43 -0.05 -22.27 18.23
C LYS A 43 0.80 -22.79 19.38
N LYS A 44 0.23 -23.74 20.15
CA LYS A 44 0.79 -24.18 21.44
C LYS A 44 0.92 -22.98 22.38
N TYR A 45 2.14 -22.54 22.70
CA TYR A 45 2.43 -21.38 23.54
C TYR A 45 3.02 -20.20 22.73
N LYS A 46 3.24 -20.39 21.42
CA LYS A 46 3.82 -19.39 20.54
C LYS A 46 2.74 -18.47 20.03
N GLU A 47 2.98 -17.17 20.15
CA GLU A 47 2.08 -16.13 19.70
C GLU A 47 2.79 -15.30 18.62
N ILE A 48 2.06 -15.03 17.55
CA ILE A 48 2.51 -14.23 16.42
C ILE A 48 1.54 -13.07 16.26
N GLU A 49 2.06 -11.85 16.33
CA GLU A 49 1.31 -10.63 16.01
C GLU A 49 1.56 -10.25 14.55
N LEU A 50 0.49 -9.91 13.85
CA LEU A 50 0.51 -9.51 12.44
C LEU A 50 -0.07 -8.11 12.28
N VAL A 51 0.65 -7.27 11.54
CA VAL A 51 0.22 -5.92 11.15
C VAL A 51 0.51 -5.73 9.67
N ALA A 52 -0.44 -5.19 8.91
CA ALA A 52 -0.22 -4.80 7.53
C ALA A 52 -0.18 -3.28 7.40
N GLU A 53 0.76 -2.79 6.60
CA GLU A 53 0.92 -1.38 6.28
C GLU A 53 0.90 -1.16 4.76
N LYS A 54 0.16 -0.15 4.31
CA LYS A 54 0.17 0.36 2.94
C LYS A 54 0.60 1.82 2.96
N GLU A 55 1.56 2.17 2.12
CA GLU A 55 2.11 3.54 2.08
C GLU A 55 1.85 4.16 0.69
N CYS A 56 1.04 5.21 0.62
CA CYS A 56 0.67 5.90 -0.62
C CYS A 56 1.29 7.30 -0.68
N PRO A 57 1.86 7.75 -1.81
CA PRO A 57 2.51 9.06 -1.90
C PRO A 57 1.43 10.16 -2.04
N GLY A 58 1.47 11.10 -1.11
CA GLY A 58 0.48 12.14 -0.91
C GLY A 58 -0.76 11.62 -0.20
N LYS A 59 -1.77 12.50 -0.07
CA LYS A 59 -3.08 12.18 0.50
C LYS A 59 -3.96 11.45 -0.51
N VAL A 60 -3.61 10.19 -0.80
CA VAL A 60 -4.34 9.33 -1.74
C VAL A 60 -4.49 7.90 -1.22
N ILE A 61 -5.56 7.23 -1.63
CA ILE A 61 -5.69 5.77 -1.51
C ILE A 61 -5.28 5.17 -2.87
N CYS A 62 -4.11 4.53 -2.89
CA CYS A 62 -3.49 3.98 -4.10
C CYS A 62 -3.85 2.48 -4.29
N SER A 63 -3.79 1.97 -5.52
CA SER A 63 -4.32 0.63 -5.88
C SER A 63 -3.27 -0.39 -6.34
N GLU A 64 -1.99 -0.02 -6.40
CA GLU A 64 -0.94 -0.90 -6.93
C GLU A 64 0.37 -0.68 -6.15
N LYS A 65 0.43 -1.27 -4.95
CA LYS A 65 1.65 -1.21 -4.13
C LYS A 65 1.90 -2.49 -3.37
N GLU A 66 3.16 -2.69 -3.02
CA GLU A 66 3.52 -3.69 -2.03
C GLU A 66 2.87 -3.35 -0.69
N ILE A 67 2.26 -4.37 -0.08
CA ILE A 67 1.78 -4.34 1.29
C ILE A 67 2.90 -4.83 2.18
N LYS A 68 3.29 -4.00 3.14
CA LYS A 68 4.30 -4.35 4.13
C LYS A 68 3.61 -5.13 5.25
N LEU A 69 3.81 -6.44 5.27
CA LEU A 69 3.38 -7.31 6.36
C LEU A 69 4.48 -7.36 7.42
N ILE A 70 4.11 -6.99 8.65
CA ILE A 70 4.97 -7.02 9.82
C ILE A 70 4.57 -8.22 10.66
N VAL A 71 5.53 -9.13 10.87
CA VAL A 71 5.36 -10.32 11.70
C VAL A 71 6.20 -10.15 12.96
N LYS A 72 5.55 -10.15 14.13
CA LYS A 72 6.25 -9.99 15.41
C LYS A 72 6.08 -11.22 16.30
N HIS A 73 7.11 -11.51 17.05
CA HIS A 73 7.11 -12.53 18.08
C HIS A 73 7.87 -12.00 19.30
N SER A 74 7.36 -12.28 20.50
CA SER A 74 8.00 -11.89 21.75
C SER A 74 8.04 -13.09 22.69
N ASP A 75 9.25 -13.56 23.00
CA ASP A 75 9.51 -14.70 23.90
C ASP A 75 10.96 -14.61 24.42
N ARG A 76 11.40 -15.54 25.27
CA ARG A 76 12.80 -15.56 25.76
C ARG A 76 13.81 -15.95 24.70
N PHE A 77 13.41 -16.81 23.78
CA PHE A 77 14.29 -17.42 22.80
C PHE A 77 13.86 -17.06 21.38
N ALA A 78 14.83 -16.99 20.48
CA ALA A 78 14.56 -16.76 19.07
C ALA A 78 13.69 -17.89 18.51
N PHE A 79 12.62 -17.51 17.84
CA PHE A 79 11.71 -18.40 17.13
C PHE A 79 11.65 -18.07 15.65
N LEU A 80 11.59 -16.79 15.28
CA LEU A 80 11.46 -16.36 13.89
C LEU A 80 12.77 -16.54 13.11
N LYS A 81 13.91 -16.17 13.72
CA LYS A 81 15.21 -16.18 13.05
C LYS A 81 15.54 -17.55 12.44
N GLY A 82 15.84 -17.55 11.14
CA GLY A 82 16.27 -18.74 10.40
C GLY A 82 15.14 -19.71 10.05
N LYS A 83 13.87 -19.35 10.26
CA LYS A 83 12.73 -20.14 9.78
C LYS A 83 12.18 -19.56 8.50
N ASP A 84 11.76 -20.43 7.60
CA ASP A 84 11.01 -20.03 6.42
C ASP A 84 9.57 -19.67 6.78
N LEU A 85 9.03 -18.67 6.09
CA LEU A 85 7.68 -18.19 6.27
C LEU A 85 6.93 -18.27 4.94
N GLN A 86 5.70 -18.75 5.00
CA GLN A 86 4.75 -18.74 3.89
C GLN A 86 3.33 -18.64 4.42
N ILE A 87 2.42 -18.10 3.62
CA ILE A 87 0.97 -18.24 3.87
C ILE A 87 0.42 -19.26 2.89
N GLU A 88 -0.25 -20.27 3.41
CA GLU A 88 -1.00 -21.25 2.62
C GLU A 88 -2.49 -20.91 2.68
N THR A 89 -3.12 -20.93 1.50
CA THR A 89 -4.55 -20.72 1.32
C THR A 89 -5.09 -21.74 0.33
N GLU A 90 -6.41 -21.86 0.22
CA GLU A 90 -7.02 -22.64 -0.86
C GLU A 90 -6.73 -22.06 -2.27
N LYS A 91 -6.29 -20.80 -2.35
CA LYS A 91 -5.92 -20.11 -3.60
C LYS A 91 -4.44 -20.24 -3.96
N GLY A 92 -3.68 -21.01 -3.19
CA GLY A 92 -2.25 -21.23 -3.38
C GLY A 92 -1.39 -20.71 -2.22
N GLN A 93 -0.08 -20.77 -2.45
CA GLN A 93 0.95 -20.40 -1.48
C GLN A 93 1.52 -19.02 -1.79
N ILE A 94 1.78 -18.24 -0.74
CA ILE A 94 2.44 -16.94 -0.79
C ILE A 94 3.77 -17.08 -0.06
N ASP A 95 4.87 -16.90 -0.79
CA ASP A 95 6.22 -16.90 -0.23
C ASP A 95 6.48 -15.59 0.53
N LEU A 96 7.00 -15.70 1.76
CA LEU A 96 7.30 -14.57 2.64
C LEU A 96 8.79 -14.53 3.01
N ASN A 97 9.67 -15.17 2.22
CA ASN A 97 11.11 -15.26 2.51
C ASN A 97 11.95 -14.07 2.03
N GLN A 98 11.40 -13.18 1.21
CA GLN A 98 12.01 -11.87 0.93
C GLN A 98 11.62 -10.87 2.03
N ARG A 99 12.52 -10.70 3.03
CA ARG A 99 12.19 -10.01 4.28
C ARG A 99 13.40 -9.41 4.99
N ASP A 100 13.14 -8.39 5.79
CA ASP A 100 14.10 -7.79 6.70
C ASP A 100 13.88 -8.27 8.13
N TYR A 101 14.92 -8.83 8.74
CA TYR A 101 14.92 -9.24 10.15
C TYR A 101 15.45 -8.14 11.05
N SER A 102 14.77 -7.92 12.18
CA SER A 102 15.31 -7.14 13.29
C SER A 102 14.89 -7.77 14.61
N ASN A 103 15.67 -7.52 15.67
CA ASN A 103 15.30 -7.91 17.02
C ASN A 103 15.73 -6.86 18.04
N SER A 104 15.16 -6.95 19.24
CA SER A 104 15.57 -6.21 20.41
C SER A 104 15.37 -7.08 21.65
N TYR A 105 16.17 -6.84 22.70
CA TYR A 105 16.04 -7.56 23.97
C TYR A 105 15.71 -6.56 25.07
N ASP A 106 14.65 -6.84 25.82
CA ASP A 106 14.26 -6.06 26.99
C ASP A 106 14.50 -6.89 28.25
N ILE A 107 15.51 -6.51 29.02
CA ILE A 107 15.91 -7.21 30.25
C ILE A 107 14.92 -7.03 31.40
N ASN A 108 14.14 -5.93 31.41
CA ASN A 108 13.25 -5.60 32.51
C ASN A 108 11.82 -6.13 32.30
N LYS A 109 11.54 -6.67 31.12
CA LYS A 109 10.23 -7.23 30.78
C LYS A 109 10.15 -8.68 31.24
N LEU A 110 9.08 -9.01 31.96
CA LEU A 110 8.76 -10.38 32.35
C LEU A 110 8.27 -11.19 31.15
N ALA A 111 8.89 -12.33 30.91
CA ALA A 111 8.46 -13.33 29.95
C ALA A 111 7.22 -14.09 30.45
N LYS A 112 6.58 -14.83 29.53
CA LYS A 112 5.36 -15.61 29.83
C LYS A 112 5.57 -16.71 30.86
N ASP A 113 6.81 -17.17 31.03
CA ASP A 113 7.20 -18.18 32.03
C ASP A 113 7.56 -17.57 33.40
N GLY A 114 7.42 -16.24 33.56
CA GLY A 114 7.70 -15.52 34.80
C GLY A 114 9.17 -15.16 35.01
N THR A 115 10.06 -15.45 34.05
CA THR A 115 11.45 -15.03 34.12
C THR A 115 11.67 -13.66 33.50
N ASP A 116 12.72 -12.96 33.90
CA ASP A 116 13.10 -11.67 33.33
C ASP A 116 13.77 -11.84 31.97
N GLY A 117 13.46 -10.93 31.06
CA GLY A 117 14.06 -10.88 29.73
C GLY A 117 13.11 -11.34 28.62
N VAL A 118 12.85 -10.46 27.66
CA VAL A 118 12.07 -10.77 26.47
C VAL A 118 12.83 -10.35 25.21
N LEU A 119 13.08 -11.32 24.34
CA LEU A 119 13.50 -11.11 22.97
C LEU A 119 12.26 -10.78 22.12
N ASN A 120 12.27 -9.61 21.50
CA ASN A 120 11.28 -9.20 20.51
C ASN A 120 11.90 -9.37 19.13
N GLU A 121 11.30 -10.21 18.31
CA GLU A 121 11.67 -10.43 16.92
C GLU A 121 10.64 -9.78 16.00
N LYS A 122 11.12 -9.23 14.89
CA LYS A 122 10.29 -8.58 13.88
C LYS A 122 10.81 -8.90 12.48
N TYR A 123 9.93 -9.41 11.63
CA TYR A 123 10.12 -9.43 10.19
C TYR A 123 9.30 -8.31 9.53
N LEU A 124 9.92 -7.62 8.58
CA LEU A 124 9.24 -6.75 7.62
C LEU A 124 9.26 -7.45 6.27
N ILE A 125 8.09 -7.67 5.68
CA ILE A 125 7.91 -8.48 4.48
C ILE A 125 7.10 -7.66 3.48
N TRP A 126 7.61 -7.51 2.26
CA TRP A 126 6.91 -6.82 1.19
C TRP A 126 6.17 -7.86 0.35
N VAL A 127 4.86 -7.75 0.31
CA VAL A 127 3.97 -8.69 -0.38
C VAL A 127 3.24 -7.93 -1.48
N SER A 128 3.18 -8.48 -2.69
CA SER A 128 2.40 -7.88 -3.77
C SER A 128 0.93 -7.75 -3.36
N GLU A 129 0.24 -6.70 -3.82
CA GLU A 129 -1.19 -6.51 -3.50
C GLU A 129 -2.04 -7.72 -3.96
N SER A 130 -1.68 -8.32 -5.10
CA SER A 130 -2.36 -9.49 -5.65
C SER A 130 -2.18 -10.75 -4.79
N ASP A 131 -0.99 -11.00 -4.26
CA ASP A 131 -0.79 -12.11 -3.32
C ASP A 131 -1.45 -11.82 -1.97
N PHE A 132 -1.36 -10.57 -1.49
CA PHE A 132 -1.98 -10.18 -0.24
C PHE A 132 -3.52 -10.32 -0.29
N LEU A 133 -4.14 -10.03 -1.44
CA LEU A 133 -5.56 -10.27 -1.72
C LEU A 133 -5.94 -11.75 -1.58
N LYS A 134 -5.09 -12.68 -2.02
CA LYS A 134 -5.33 -14.14 -1.86
C LYS A 134 -5.48 -14.48 -0.39
N ALA A 135 -4.55 -14.00 0.46
CA ALA A 135 -4.62 -14.22 1.91
C ALA A 135 -5.82 -13.51 2.56
N ALA A 136 -6.07 -12.24 2.23
CA ALA A 136 -7.12 -11.44 2.85
C ALA A 136 -8.53 -12.00 2.57
N HIS A 137 -8.78 -12.51 1.36
CA HIS A 137 -10.09 -13.04 0.93
C HIS A 137 -10.17 -14.56 0.87
N ALA A 138 -9.19 -15.28 1.41
CA ALA A 138 -9.26 -16.74 1.49
C ALA A 138 -10.39 -17.20 2.43
N GLU A 139 -10.96 -18.37 2.18
CA GLU A 139 -11.80 -19.04 3.17
C GLU A 139 -10.95 -19.48 4.36
N GLN A 140 -9.79 -20.07 4.08
CA GLN A 140 -8.83 -20.53 5.08
C GLN A 140 -7.44 -20.01 4.75
N ALA A 141 -6.76 -19.45 5.76
CA ALA A 141 -5.40 -19.01 5.62
C ALA A 141 -4.59 -19.48 6.82
N GLU A 142 -3.46 -20.13 6.55
CA GLU A 142 -2.52 -20.58 7.58
C GLU A 142 -1.13 -20.00 7.30
N MET A 143 -0.54 -19.35 8.29
CA MET A 143 0.86 -18.95 8.23
C MET A 143 1.72 -20.11 8.71
N LYS A 144 2.62 -20.60 7.86
CA LYS A 144 3.65 -21.56 8.23
C LYS A 144 4.91 -20.82 8.64
N ILE A 145 5.51 -21.25 9.75
CA ILE A 145 6.79 -20.72 10.26
C ILE A 145 7.65 -21.93 10.64
N GLY A 146 8.53 -22.37 9.74
CA GLY A 146 9.14 -23.69 9.82
C GLY A 146 8.07 -24.78 9.98
N ASP A 147 8.20 -25.64 10.99
CA ASP A 147 7.26 -26.75 11.23
C ASP A 147 5.92 -26.34 11.90
N TYR A 148 5.73 -25.05 12.18
CA TYR A 148 4.54 -24.57 12.88
C TYR A 148 3.51 -24.03 11.90
N SER A 149 2.25 -24.41 12.08
CA SER A 149 1.11 -23.82 11.36
C SER A 149 0.20 -23.01 12.29
N PHE A 150 0.01 -21.74 11.95
CA PHE A 150 -0.82 -20.77 12.65
C PHE A 150 -2.04 -20.41 11.81
N LYS A 151 -3.25 -20.63 12.34
CA LYS A 151 -4.48 -20.22 11.65
C LYS A 151 -4.63 -18.71 11.69
N LEU A 152 -4.88 -18.08 10.54
CA LEU A 152 -5.12 -16.65 10.44
C LEU A 152 -6.63 -16.38 10.57
N PRO A 153 -7.09 -15.80 11.70
CA PRO A 153 -8.51 -15.60 11.95
C PRO A 153 -9.14 -14.65 10.94
N VAL A 154 -10.41 -14.93 10.58
CA VAL A 154 -11.18 -14.09 9.64
C VAL A 154 -11.26 -12.65 10.13
N GLU A 155 -11.50 -12.42 11.43
CA GLU A 155 -11.56 -11.07 12.02
C GLU A 155 -10.30 -10.24 11.73
N GLY A 156 -9.11 -10.84 11.92
CA GLY A 156 -7.84 -10.18 11.62
C GLY A 156 -7.68 -9.87 10.13
N ARG A 157 -8.12 -10.80 9.27
CA ARG A 157 -8.09 -10.64 7.81
C ARG A 157 -9.15 -9.66 7.32
N THR A 158 -10.23 -9.40 8.05
CA THR A 158 -11.20 -8.34 7.73
C THR A 158 -10.51 -6.98 7.70
N ASN A 159 -9.56 -6.71 8.60
CA ASN A 159 -8.78 -5.47 8.57
C ASN A 159 -7.92 -5.37 7.30
N TRP A 160 -7.37 -6.50 6.84
CA TRP A 160 -6.64 -6.58 5.57
C TRP A 160 -7.55 -6.31 4.37
N GLN A 161 -8.76 -6.87 4.36
CA GLN A 161 -9.74 -6.59 3.31
C GLN A 161 -10.14 -5.12 3.28
N ILE A 162 -10.31 -4.49 4.45
CA ILE A 162 -10.58 -3.04 4.53
C ILE A 162 -9.39 -2.29 3.94
N LEU A 163 -8.15 -2.58 4.35
CA LEU A 163 -6.94 -1.93 3.83
C LEU A 163 -6.83 -1.97 2.30
N LEU A 164 -7.31 -3.05 1.67
CA LEU A 164 -7.26 -3.27 0.23
C LEU A 164 -8.44 -2.63 -0.52
N ASP A 165 -9.52 -2.28 0.17
CA ASP A 165 -10.74 -1.74 -0.43
C ASP A 165 -10.85 -0.24 -0.16
N LYS A 166 -10.74 0.56 -1.24
CA LYS A 166 -10.83 2.02 -1.17
C LYS A 166 -12.15 2.50 -0.55
N GLY A 167 -13.28 1.87 -0.88
CA GLY A 167 -14.59 2.26 -0.37
C GLY A 167 -14.66 2.01 1.14
N ARG A 168 -14.29 0.81 1.57
CA ARG A 168 -14.29 0.42 2.99
C ARG A 168 -13.30 1.23 3.82
N LEU A 169 -12.15 1.62 3.25
CA LEU A 169 -11.22 2.55 3.89
C LEU A 169 -11.86 3.92 4.13
N LEU A 170 -12.54 4.49 3.13
CA LEU A 170 -13.22 5.77 3.27
C LEU A 170 -14.34 5.71 4.31
N GLU A 171 -15.10 4.61 4.38
CA GLU A 171 -16.18 4.44 5.36
C GLU A 171 -15.73 4.53 6.82
N ILE A 172 -14.49 4.14 7.13
CA ILE A 172 -13.94 4.17 8.50
C ILE A 172 -13.15 5.45 8.82
N MET A 173 -12.94 6.32 7.83
CA MET A 173 -12.32 7.64 8.00
C MET A 173 -13.27 8.62 8.68
N ASP A 174 -12.72 9.66 9.30
CA ASP A 174 -13.55 10.78 9.75
C ASP A 174 -13.98 11.68 8.57
N GLU A 175 -14.90 12.61 8.82
CA GLU A 175 -15.48 13.47 7.77
C GLU A 175 -14.42 14.26 6.99
N GLU A 176 -13.38 14.75 7.68
CA GLU A 176 -12.33 15.52 7.02
C GLU A 176 -11.45 14.63 6.15
N GLN A 177 -11.05 13.48 6.68
CA GLN A 177 -10.31 12.47 5.92
C GLN A 177 -11.13 11.98 4.70
N GLN A 178 -12.45 11.79 4.82
CA GLN A 178 -13.30 11.44 3.68
C GLN A 178 -13.29 12.52 2.60
N ARG A 179 -13.30 13.80 2.98
CA ARG A 179 -13.16 14.91 2.02
C ARG A 179 -11.79 14.89 1.36
N GLU A 180 -10.71 14.81 2.14
CA GLU A 180 -9.34 14.86 1.63
C GLU A 180 -8.99 13.67 0.73
N TYR A 181 -9.32 12.44 1.14
CA TYR A 181 -8.94 11.23 0.41
C TYR A 181 -9.97 10.80 -0.64
N GLY A 182 -11.23 11.20 -0.47
CA GLY A 182 -12.32 10.86 -1.38
C GLY A 182 -12.53 11.91 -2.47
N GLN A 183 -12.77 13.17 -2.07
CA GLN A 183 -13.17 14.24 -2.99
C GLN A 183 -11.99 15.06 -3.51
N PHE A 184 -11.00 15.32 -2.66
CA PHE A 184 -9.85 16.18 -2.97
C PHE A 184 -8.49 15.47 -2.84
N PRO A 185 -8.29 14.29 -3.46
CA PRO A 185 -7.07 13.53 -3.31
C PRO A 185 -5.87 14.33 -3.82
N HIS A 186 -4.79 14.37 -3.03
CA HIS A 186 -3.56 15.06 -3.39
C HIS A 186 -2.44 14.06 -3.65
N ALA A 187 -2.13 13.79 -4.92
CA ALA A 187 -0.94 13.01 -5.27
C ALA A 187 0.34 13.76 -4.84
N SER A 188 1.38 13.02 -4.45
CA SER A 188 2.64 13.61 -4.01
C SER A 188 3.27 14.52 -5.07
N LYS A 189 4.05 15.50 -4.62
CA LYS A 189 4.81 16.41 -5.48
C LYS A 189 5.71 15.64 -6.45
N GLU A 190 6.40 14.61 -5.97
CA GLU A 190 7.25 13.74 -6.79
C GLU A 190 6.45 13.03 -7.88
N LYS A 191 5.29 12.46 -7.56
CA LYS A 191 4.44 11.79 -8.55
C LYS A 191 3.95 12.77 -9.62
N LYS A 192 3.61 14.01 -9.23
CA LYS A 192 3.24 15.07 -10.17
C LYS A 192 4.40 15.45 -11.08
N GLU A 193 5.62 15.53 -10.54
CA GLU A 193 6.81 15.84 -11.32
C GLU A 193 7.16 14.73 -12.31
N LEU A 194 7.06 13.45 -11.90
CA LEU A 194 7.23 12.30 -12.77
C LEU A 194 6.21 12.30 -13.91
N ASP A 195 4.92 12.51 -13.62
CA ASP A 195 3.87 12.63 -14.65
C ASP A 195 4.13 13.80 -15.62
N LEU A 196 4.54 14.95 -15.11
CA LEU A 196 4.93 16.09 -15.95
C LEU A 196 6.14 15.77 -16.82
N ARG A 197 7.14 15.05 -16.29
CA ARG A 197 8.32 14.64 -17.04
C ARG A 197 7.98 13.64 -18.14
N GLU A 198 7.14 12.65 -17.84
CA GLU A 198 6.64 11.70 -18.84
C GLU A 198 5.88 12.40 -19.95
N LYS A 199 4.97 13.32 -19.61
CA LYS A 199 4.26 14.16 -20.59
C LYS A 199 5.20 14.99 -21.45
N ARG A 200 6.27 15.56 -20.86
CA ARG A 200 7.31 16.27 -21.63
C ARG A 200 8.03 15.34 -22.59
N MET A 201 8.48 14.17 -22.14
CA MET A 201 9.17 13.20 -23.01
C MET A 201 8.28 12.74 -24.17
N VAL A 202 6.99 12.45 -23.91
CA VAL A 202 6.02 12.10 -24.96
C VAL A 202 5.82 13.28 -25.91
N SER A 203 5.70 14.51 -25.40
CA SER A 203 5.57 15.72 -26.22
C SER A 203 6.81 15.97 -27.10
N GLU A 204 8.01 15.81 -26.55
CA GLU A 204 9.29 15.99 -27.27
C GLU A 204 9.47 14.90 -28.35
N ALA A 205 9.11 13.66 -28.03
CA ALA A 205 9.10 12.56 -28.99
C ALA A 205 8.08 12.79 -30.11
N ALA A 206 6.87 13.25 -29.78
CA ALA A 206 5.85 13.59 -30.75
C ALA A 206 6.28 14.77 -31.63
N GLU A 207 6.88 15.82 -31.07
CA GLU A 207 7.43 16.94 -31.85
C GLU A 207 8.54 16.50 -32.80
N SER A 208 9.47 15.67 -32.31
CA SER A 208 10.57 15.16 -33.12
C SER A 208 10.07 14.28 -34.26
N THR A 209 9.11 13.40 -33.99
CA THR A 209 8.51 12.53 -35.00
C THR A 209 7.70 13.35 -36.01
N TRP A 210 6.90 14.32 -35.56
CA TRP A 210 6.15 15.22 -36.43
C TRP A 210 7.06 15.96 -37.41
N LYS A 211 8.18 16.49 -36.94
CA LYS A 211 9.16 17.19 -37.80
C LYS A 211 9.71 16.31 -38.93
N LEU A 212 9.80 15.00 -38.72
CA LEU A 212 10.26 14.04 -39.73
C LEU A 212 9.18 13.74 -40.78
N ILE A 213 7.91 13.68 -40.37
CA ILE A 213 6.82 13.20 -41.23
C ILE A 213 5.94 14.30 -41.81
N GLN A 214 6.00 15.54 -41.31
CA GLN A 214 5.06 16.62 -41.69
C GLN A 214 4.98 16.88 -43.20
N ASP A 215 6.09 16.66 -43.92
CA ASP A 215 6.21 16.82 -45.37
C ASP A 215 6.17 15.48 -46.13
N SER A 216 5.90 14.36 -45.43
CA SER A 216 5.77 13.04 -46.04
C SER A 216 4.53 12.97 -46.93
N SER A 217 4.66 12.23 -48.03
CA SER A 217 3.56 11.85 -48.92
C SER A 217 3.03 10.44 -48.65
N ASN A 218 3.55 9.74 -47.65
CA ASN A 218 3.11 8.39 -47.27
C ASN A 218 2.01 8.46 -46.20
N PRO A 219 0.76 8.00 -46.46
CA PRO A 219 -0.31 8.01 -45.47
C PRO A 219 -0.01 7.16 -44.23
N GLU A 220 0.78 6.09 -44.34
CA GLU A 220 1.11 5.22 -43.21
C GLU A 220 1.95 5.92 -42.13
N ASP A 221 2.78 6.90 -42.50
CA ASP A 221 3.58 7.68 -41.55
C ASP A 221 2.66 8.45 -40.58
N PHE A 222 1.55 8.98 -41.10
CA PHE A 222 0.54 9.68 -40.30
C PHE A 222 -0.34 8.74 -39.49
N ARG A 223 -0.66 7.54 -39.99
CA ARG A 223 -1.36 6.51 -39.20
C ARG A 223 -0.54 6.09 -37.98
N TYR A 224 0.73 5.76 -38.21
CA TYR A 224 1.65 5.35 -37.15
C TYR A 224 1.82 6.47 -36.11
N PHE A 225 1.97 7.72 -36.56
CA PHE A 225 2.03 8.87 -35.66
C PHE A 225 0.80 8.99 -34.75
N LEU A 226 -0.40 8.80 -35.30
CA LEU A 226 -1.65 8.90 -34.56
C LEU A 226 -1.88 7.72 -33.60
N GLU A 227 -1.34 6.55 -33.91
CA GLU A 227 -1.36 5.39 -33.02
C GLU A 227 -0.44 5.60 -31.81
N GLN A 228 0.79 6.10 -32.05
CA GLN A 228 1.79 6.28 -31.00
C GLN A 228 1.56 7.55 -30.17
N PHE A 229 0.99 8.60 -30.77
CA PHE A 229 0.80 9.91 -30.13
C PHE A 229 -0.64 10.45 -30.30
N PRO A 230 -1.67 9.72 -29.85
CA PRO A 230 -3.07 10.06 -30.11
C PRO A 230 -3.50 11.41 -29.54
N ASP A 231 -2.89 11.82 -28.41
CA ASP A 231 -3.20 13.06 -27.68
C ASP A 231 -2.21 14.20 -27.96
N SER A 232 -1.33 14.04 -28.95
CA SER A 232 -0.35 15.07 -29.32
C SER A 232 -1.02 16.34 -29.88
N PRO A 233 -0.44 17.55 -29.66
CA PRO A 233 -0.87 18.77 -30.34
C PRO A 233 -0.88 18.65 -31.88
N TYR A 234 -0.09 17.74 -32.44
CA TYR A 234 -0.01 17.49 -33.89
C TYR A 234 -1.02 16.45 -34.40
N ALA A 235 -1.82 15.83 -33.51
CA ALA A 235 -2.80 14.82 -33.90
C ALA A 235 -3.87 15.37 -34.86
N ILE A 236 -4.29 16.62 -34.67
CA ILE A 236 -5.26 17.26 -35.58
C ILE A 236 -4.64 17.51 -36.97
N PRO A 237 -3.47 18.17 -37.10
CA PRO A 237 -2.74 18.26 -38.37
C PRO A 237 -2.50 16.91 -39.05
N ALA A 238 -2.05 15.89 -38.31
CA ALA A 238 -1.79 14.55 -38.85
C ALA A 238 -3.07 13.90 -39.42
N LYS A 239 -4.21 14.00 -38.71
CA LYS A 239 -5.52 13.53 -39.20
C LYS A 239 -5.95 14.24 -40.49
N LEU A 240 -5.72 15.55 -40.58
CA LEU A 240 -6.06 16.34 -41.77
C LEU A 240 -5.20 15.93 -42.97
N LYS A 241 -3.88 15.77 -42.76
CA LYS A 241 -2.95 15.37 -43.81
C LYS A 241 -3.22 13.95 -44.32
N LEU A 242 -3.49 13.01 -43.41
CA LEU A 242 -3.90 11.65 -43.75
C LEU A 242 -5.14 11.64 -44.66
N LYS A 243 -6.19 12.39 -44.29
CA LYS A 243 -7.40 12.49 -45.12
C LYS A 243 -7.14 13.09 -46.50
N GLN A 244 -6.21 14.04 -46.62
CA GLN A 244 -5.84 14.62 -47.91
C GLN A 244 -5.18 13.57 -48.80
N LEU A 245 -4.20 12.83 -48.28
CA LEU A 245 -3.47 11.79 -49.02
C LEU A 245 -4.39 10.63 -49.44
N GLU A 246 -5.27 10.18 -48.54
CA GLU A 246 -6.27 9.15 -48.86
C GLU A 246 -7.31 9.60 -49.89
N GLY A 247 -7.60 10.91 -49.97
CA GLY A 247 -8.51 11.49 -50.94
C GLY A 247 -7.87 11.78 -52.32
N GLU A 248 -6.54 11.90 -52.38
CA GLU A 248 -5.76 12.06 -53.62
C GLU A 248 -5.46 10.70 -54.29
N GLU A 249 -5.54 9.57 -53.57
CA GLU A 249 -5.41 8.20 -54.09
C GLU A 249 -6.69 7.65 -54.78
N GLN A 250 -7.80 8.42 -54.79
CA GLN A 250 -9.06 8.08 -55.47
C GLN A 250 -9.24 8.82 -56.81
#